data_AF-A0A4P9X3V4-F1
#
_entry.id   AF-A0A4P9X3V4-F1
#
_cell.length_a   1.000
_cell.length_b   1.000
_cell.length_c   1.000
_cell.angle_alpha   90.00
_cell.angle_beta   90.00
_cell.angle_gamma   90.00
#
_symmetry.space_group_name_H-M   'P 1'
#
loop_
_entity.id
_entity.type
_entity.pdbx_description
1 polymer ?
#
loop_
_entity_poly.entity_id
_entity_poly.type
_entity_poly.pdbx_seq_one_letter_code
_entity_poly.pdbx_strand_id
1 'polypeptide(L)'
;MSQETIAPIPNLALAQHLFVLNQPTAAARHAAARAALLDGIRADAMDAFYAQITSDGRLAGPVDSALVDEMAAANAATLTRLEAQLADAQKNAGETEITDALLAKAEHLARTGHREKAVAAYRIAIDKTGPLGHRIDMTLALVRIGFFHGDHELITRSIEKARALIEEGGDWDRRNRLKVYEGLYRISVRDFRGAVDLLIDALATFTCTEVMPYREFVRYVVLTAALTLKRPDFKSKIVDAPEILEVLHEMPEIQEFANAFYKCHFFQALTHVEQHMKHDVWLAPHYAYYVREMRIIVYTQLLQSYRSLAISSMAASFGVSEPFIDADLARLIAAGRLNAVIDRVAGIVETNRPDAKNAQYQAAIKQGDVLLSRLQKLERVIAI
;
A
#
# COMPACT_ATOMS: atom_id res chain seq x y z
N MET A 1 23.54 -10.59 18.43
CA MET A 1 23.40 -10.13 17.05
C MET A 1 22.44 -8.96 17.08
N SER A 2 22.97 -7.75 17.22
CA SER A 2 22.20 -6.51 17.17
C SER A 2 21.44 -6.50 15.85
N GLN A 3 20.11 -6.49 15.90
CA GLN A 3 19.28 -6.24 14.72
C GLN A 3 19.73 -4.89 14.17
N GLU A 4 20.44 -4.87 13.05
CA GLU A 4 20.69 -3.64 12.30
C GLU A 4 19.34 -3.14 11.78
N THR A 5 18.69 -2.29 12.57
CA THR A 5 17.53 -1.52 12.12
C THR A 5 18.01 -0.60 10.99
N ILE A 6 17.62 -0.95 9.77
CA ILE A 6 17.88 -0.11 8.59
C ILE A 6 17.18 1.23 8.80
N ALA A 7 17.92 2.33 8.58
CA ALA A 7 17.36 3.66 8.71
C ALA A 7 16.24 3.89 7.68
N PRO A 8 15.13 4.55 8.06
CA PRO A 8 14.03 4.88 7.15
C PRO A 8 14.45 6.02 6.20
N ILE A 9 15.21 5.68 5.17
CA ILE A 9 15.70 6.62 4.17
C ILE A 9 15.17 6.19 2.79
N PRO A 10 14.41 7.06 2.08
CA PRO A 10 13.76 8.29 2.55
C PRO A 10 12.64 8.01 3.56
N ASN A 11 12.32 9.00 4.42
CA ASN A 11 11.24 8.86 5.39
C ASN A 11 9.86 8.93 4.70
N LEU A 12 9.22 7.77 4.54
CA LEU A 12 7.91 7.64 3.90
C LEU A 12 6.77 8.35 4.67
N ALA A 13 6.95 8.65 5.96
CA ALA A 13 5.98 9.42 6.73
C ALA A 13 5.81 10.85 6.19
N LEU A 14 6.86 11.43 5.59
CA LEU A 14 6.78 12.77 5.01
C LEU A 14 5.89 12.80 3.76
N ALA A 15 5.94 11.75 2.93
CA ALA A 15 5.04 11.60 1.80
C ALA A 15 3.58 11.46 2.27
N GLN A 16 3.36 10.76 3.39
CA GLN A 16 2.05 10.63 4.04
C GLN A 16 1.53 11.98 4.56
N HIS A 17 2.37 12.79 5.20
CA HIS A 17 1.97 14.14 5.65
C HIS A 17 1.66 15.07 4.48
N LEU A 18 2.47 15.04 3.42
CA LEU A 18 2.20 15.80 2.19
C LEU A 18 0.86 15.42 1.57
N PHE A 19 0.53 14.13 1.56
CA PHE A 19 -0.74 13.65 1.02
C PHE A 19 -1.94 14.17 1.83
N VAL A 20 -1.87 14.12 3.16
CA VAL A 20 -2.92 14.64 4.05
C VAL A 20 -3.15 16.14 3.84
N LEU A 21 -2.09 16.92 3.60
CA LEU A 21 -2.19 18.36 3.31
C LEU A 21 -2.93 18.67 2.00
N ASN A 22 -2.75 17.82 0.99
CA ASN A 22 -3.42 18.00 -0.31
C ASN A 22 -4.90 17.59 -0.28
N GLN A 23 -5.36 16.91 0.78
CA GLN A 23 -6.75 16.49 0.89
C GLN A 23 -7.65 17.53 1.54
N PRO A 24 -8.70 18.00 0.86
CA PRO A 24 -9.63 18.98 1.43
C PRO A 24 -10.45 18.41 2.59
N THR A 25 -10.68 17.09 2.60
CA THR A 25 -11.44 16.37 3.64
C THR A 25 -10.74 16.32 4.99
N ALA A 26 -9.42 16.58 5.03
CA ALA A 26 -8.58 16.41 6.20
C ALA A 26 -8.20 17.73 6.90
N ALA A 27 -8.96 18.81 6.68
CA ALA A 27 -8.62 20.17 7.11
C ALA A 27 -8.21 20.28 8.60
N ALA A 28 -8.86 19.53 9.49
CA ALA A 28 -8.54 19.51 10.92
C ALA A 28 -7.13 18.98 11.24
N ARG A 29 -6.55 18.14 10.38
CA ARG A 29 -5.23 17.51 10.55
C ARG A 29 -4.11 18.27 9.81
N HIS A 30 -4.44 19.29 9.01
CA HIS A 30 -3.47 20.03 8.21
C HIS A 30 -2.42 20.75 9.06
N ALA A 31 -2.80 21.35 10.18
CA ALA A 31 -1.86 22.06 11.04
C ALA A 31 -0.77 21.13 11.61
N ALA A 32 -1.20 19.98 12.15
CA ALA A 32 -0.28 18.98 12.70
C ALA A 32 0.58 18.32 11.60
N ALA A 33 -0.02 17.98 10.46
CA ALA A 33 0.71 17.40 9.33
C ALA A 33 1.76 18.38 8.75
N ARG A 34 1.44 19.68 8.71
CA ARG A 34 2.39 20.71 8.26
C ARG A 34 3.56 20.86 9.21
N ALA A 35 3.33 20.89 10.52
CA ALA A 35 4.39 20.98 11.51
C ALA A 35 5.33 19.76 11.41
N ALA A 36 4.77 18.54 11.41
CA ALA A 36 5.54 17.31 11.29
C ALA A 36 6.32 17.22 9.97
N LEU A 37 5.74 17.70 8.85
CA LEU A 37 6.42 17.76 7.57
C LEU A 37 7.62 18.72 7.60
N LEU A 38 7.45 19.93 8.16
CA LEU A 38 8.54 20.91 8.26
C LEU A 38 9.64 20.45 9.20
N ASP A 39 9.29 19.84 10.33
CA ASP A 39 10.26 19.30 11.29
C ASP A 39 11.07 18.16 10.66
N GLY A 40 10.42 17.27 9.90
CA GLY A 40 11.12 16.22 9.16
C GLY A 40 12.01 16.73 8.04
N ILE A 41 11.55 17.74 7.28
CA ILE A 41 12.35 18.39 6.23
C ILE A 41 13.60 19.05 6.82
N ARG A 42 13.50 19.67 8.00
CA ARG A 42 14.64 20.25 8.72
C ARG A 42 15.59 19.19 9.27
N ALA A 43 15.05 18.10 9.83
CA ALA A 43 15.87 17.02 10.38
C ALA A 43 16.70 16.31 9.30
N ASP A 44 16.12 16.11 8.11
CA ASP A 44 16.76 15.40 7.00
C ASP A 44 17.42 16.33 5.96
N ALA A 45 17.33 17.66 6.17
CA ALA A 45 17.79 18.70 5.23
C ALA A 45 17.32 18.47 3.78
N MET A 46 16.02 18.20 3.59
CA MET A 46 15.45 17.85 2.28
C MET A 46 15.21 19.06 1.36
N ASP A 47 16.28 19.60 0.77
CA ASP A 47 16.26 20.79 -0.08
C ASP A 47 15.45 20.59 -1.38
N ALA A 48 15.75 19.51 -2.12
CA ALA A 48 15.11 19.23 -3.39
C ALA A 48 13.61 18.92 -3.23
N PHE A 49 13.25 18.20 -2.17
CA PHE A 49 11.86 17.85 -1.89
C PHE A 49 11.05 19.09 -1.49
N TYR A 50 11.59 19.96 -0.64
CA TYR A 50 10.92 21.19 -0.25
C TYR A 50 10.74 22.14 -1.45
N ALA A 51 11.76 22.29 -2.29
CA ALA A 51 11.64 23.06 -3.54
C ALA A 51 10.56 22.49 -4.47
N GLN A 52 10.52 21.17 -4.63
CA GLN A 52 9.52 20.49 -5.47
C GLN A 52 8.10 20.70 -4.96
N ILE A 53 7.84 20.43 -3.68
CA ILE A 53 6.51 20.60 -3.05
C ILE A 53 6.01 22.03 -3.20
N THR A 54 6.91 22.99 -3.04
CA THR A 54 6.58 24.40 -3.10
C THR A 54 6.31 24.86 -4.53
N SER A 55 7.09 24.36 -5.51
CA SER A 55 6.85 24.62 -6.92
C SER A 55 5.53 24.01 -7.42
N ASP A 56 5.16 22.83 -6.90
CA ASP A 56 3.92 22.14 -7.24
C ASP A 56 2.67 22.77 -6.60
N GLY A 57 2.83 23.78 -5.73
CA GLY A 57 1.72 24.44 -5.03
C GLY A 57 0.99 23.54 -4.01
N ARG A 58 1.59 22.39 -3.66
CA ARG A 58 1.02 21.39 -2.74
C ARG A 58 1.11 21.82 -1.27
N LEU A 59 1.96 22.80 -0.97
CA LEU A 59 2.05 23.43 0.35
C LEU A 59 1.56 24.88 0.25
N ALA A 60 0.41 25.15 0.85
CA ALA A 60 -0.10 26.52 0.97
C ALA A 60 0.69 27.30 2.04
N GLY A 61 1.62 28.16 1.62
CA GLY A 61 2.38 29.03 2.52
C GLY A 61 3.53 29.79 1.83
N PRO A 62 4.11 30.80 2.49
CA PRO A 62 5.30 31.48 1.99
C PRO A 62 6.49 30.52 2.03
N VAL A 63 7.29 30.55 0.97
CA VAL A 63 8.55 29.79 0.87
C VAL A 63 9.58 30.47 1.75
N ASP A 64 10.12 29.74 2.72
CA ASP A 64 11.25 30.24 3.51
C ASP A 64 12.54 30.06 2.69
N SER A 65 12.84 31.01 1.80
CA SER A 65 14.03 30.95 0.93
C SER A 65 15.33 30.81 1.72
N ALA A 66 15.42 31.45 2.90
CA ALA A 66 16.56 31.33 3.80
C ALA A 66 16.79 29.91 4.31
N LEU A 67 15.71 29.15 4.56
CA LEU A 67 15.81 27.75 5.01
C LEU A 67 16.30 26.84 3.89
N VAL A 68 15.88 27.11 2.66
CA VAL A 68 16.35 26.37 1.47
C VAL A 68 17.84 26.59 1.24
N ASP A 69 18.30 27.83 1.35
CA ASP A 69 19.72 28.18 1.16
C ASP A 69 20.60 27.57 2.26
N GLU A 70 20.15 27.58 3.51
CA GLU A 70 20.84 26.94 4.64
C GLU A 70 20.97 25.42 4.43
N MET A 71 19.87 24.75 4.04
CA MET A 71 19.85 23.31 3.78
C MET A 71 20.72 22.95 2.56
N ALA A 72 20.65 23.73 1.48
CA ALA A 72 21.48 23.53 0.29
C ALA A 72 22.97 23.68 0.60
N ALA A 73 23.35 24.66 1.44
CA ALA A 73 24.74 24.83 1.88
C ALA A 73 25.22 23.65 2.75
N ALA A 74 24.40 23.19 3.70
CA ALA A 74 24.70 22.02 4.53
C ALA A 74 24.85 20.74 3.70
N ASN A 75 24.00 20.56 2.68
CA ASN A 75 24.05 19.42 1.76
C ASN A 75 25.29 19.48 0.86
N ALA A 76 25.64 20.65 0.33
CA ALA A 76 26.85 20.82 -0.48
C ALA A 76 28.13 20.52 0.33
N ALA A 77 28.20 20.98 1.58
CA ALA A 77 29.33 20.69 2.47
C ALA A 77 29.44 19.18 2.77
N THR A 78 28.31 18.52 3.06
CA THR A 78 28.27 17.08 3.33
C THR A 78 28.62 16.25 2.10
N LEU A 79 28.15 16.64 0.92
CA LEU A 79 28.45 15.98 -0.34
C LEU A 79 29.93 16.11 -0.70
N THR A 80 30.53 17.29 -0.49
CA THR A 80 31.98 17.50 -0.68
C THR A 80 32.81 16.60 0.26
N ARG A 81 32.39 16.47 1.52
CA ARG A 81 33.04 15.56 2.48
C ARG A 81 32.94 14.11 2.04
N LEU A 82 31.77 13.66 1.59
CA LEU A 82 31.56 12.28 1.13
C LEU A 82 32.33 11.99 -0.17
N GLU A 83 32.46 12.96 -1.07
CA GLU A 83 33.27 12.83 -2.28
C GLU A 83 34.77 12.76 -1.99
N ALA A 84 35.25 13.54 -1.01
CA ALA A 84 36.62 13.44 -0.52
C ALA A 84 36.89 12.05 0.11
N GLN A 85 35.96 11.55 0.92
CA GLN A 85 36.05 10.20 1.50
C GLN A 85 36.05 9.10 0.43
N LEU A 86 35.23 9.25 -0.61
CA LEU A 86 35.20 8.30 -1.72
C LEU A 86 36.48 8.35 -2.56
N ALA A 87 37.06 9.54 -2.77
CA ALA A 87 38.34 9.68 -3.47
C ALA A 87 39.51 9.12 -2.65
N ASP A 88 39.47 9.23 -1.32
CA ASP A 88 40.45 8.63 -0.41
C ASP A 88 40.33 7.11 -0.39
N ALA A 89 39.11 6.58 -0.24
CA ALA A 89 38.84 5.14 -0.29
C ALA A 89 39.26 4.52 -1.62
N GLN A 90 39.07 5.21 -2.75
CA GLN A 90 39.54 4.73 -4.06
C GLN A 90 41.06 4.68 -4.20
N LYS A 91 41.80 5.52 -3.47
CA LYS A 91 43.26 5.58 -3.55
C LYS A 91 43.95 4.68 -2.54
N ASN A 92 43.37 4.55 -1.34
CA ASN A 92 44.04 4.01 -0.17
C ASN A 92 43.37 2.75 0.41
N ALA A 93 42.13 2.43 0.02
CA ALA A 93 41.33 1.38 0.66
C ALA A 93 40.93 0.23 -0.26
N GLY A 94 40.35 -0.82 0.34
CA GLY A 94 39.81 -1.99 -0.35
C GLY A 94 38.38 -1.81 -0.88
N GLU A 95 37.89 -2.80 -1.63
CA GLU A 95 36.56 -2.78 -2.28
C GLU A 95 35.39 -2.57 -1.30
N THR A 96 35.51 -3.03 -0.05
CA THR A 96 34.48 -2.85 0.99
C THR A 96 34.31 -1.38 1.37
N GLU A 97 35.41 -0.66 1.61
CA GLU A 97 35.36 0.76 2.01
C GLU A 97 34.90 1.65 0.84
N ILE A 98 35.21 1.28 -0.40
CA ILE A 98 34.67 1.94 -1.60
C ILE A 98 33.15 1.75 -1.66
N THR A 99 32.66 0.55 -1.33
CA THR A 99 31.23 0.23 -1.30
C THR A 99 30.50 1.03 -0.22
N ASP A 100 31.06 1.10 0.98
CA ASP A 100 30.48 1.84 2.10
C ASP A 100 30.44 3.35 1.82
N ALA A 101 31.50 3.90 1.23
CA ALA A 101 31.52 5.30 0.80
C ALA A 101 30.49 5.60 -0.30
N LEU A 102 30.30 4.68 -1.25
CA LEU A 102 29.27 4.78 -2.30
C LEU A 102 27.86 4.72 -1.70
N LEU A 103 27.63 3.81 -0.76
CA LEU A 103 26.36 3.67 -0.06
C LEU A 103 26.03 4.92 0.75
N ALA A 104 26.98 5.44 1.53
CA ALA A 104 26.81 6.66 2.30
C ALA A 104 26.48 7.88 1.41
N LYS A 105 27.11 7.98 0.24
CA LYS A 105 26.77 9.00 -0.76
C LYS A 105 25.35 8.82 -1.29
N ALA A 106 24.96 7.59 -1.64
CA ALA A 106 23.63 7.29 -2.16
C ALA A 106 22.53 7.55 -1.12
N GLU A 107 22.74 7.15 0.13
CA GLU A 107 21.82 7.40 1.25
C GLU A 107 21.66 8.88 1.55
N HIS A 108 22.75 9.66 1.50
CA HIS A 108 22.66 11.12 1.68
C HIS A 108 21.85 11.78 0.54
N LEU A 109 22.06 11.36 -0.71
CA LEU A 109 21.27 11.85 -1.86
C LEU A 109 19.80 11.44 -1.78
N ALA A 110 19.50 10.25 -1.25
CA ALA A 110 18.13 9.82 -1.01
C ALA A 110 17.47 10.58 0.14
N ARG A 111 18.21 10.82 1.24
CA ARG A 111 17.74 11.61 2.38
C ARG A 111 17.40 13.03 1.99
N THR A 112 18.21 13.65 1.14
CA THR A 112 18.00 15.03 0.67
C THR A 112 16.92 15.17 -0.41
N GLY A 113 16.44 14.05 -0.98
CA GLY A 113 15.35 14.02 -1.95
C GLY A 113 15.77 14.27 -3.41
N HIS A 114 17.07 14.17 -3.74
CA HIS A 114 17.55 14.31 -5.13
C HIS A 114 17.32 13.03 -5.93
N ARG A 115 16.08 12.81 -6.40
CA ARG A 115 15.61 11.58 -7.07
C ARG A 115 16.58 11.01 -8.11
N GLU A 116 16.92 11.78 -9.14
CA GLU A 116 17.71 11.28 -10.29
C GLU A 116 19.16 10.96 -9.91
N LYS A 117 19.77 11.83 -9.11
CA LYS A 117 21.14 11.66 -8.61
C LYS A 117 21.23 10.45 -7.67
N ALA A 118 20.23 10.26 -6.81
CA ALA A 118 20.15 9.12 -5.90
C ALA A 118 20.02 7.81 -6.68
N VAL A 119 19.11 7.73 -7.66
CA VAL A 119 18.94 6.52 -8.49
C VAL A 119 20.21 6.18 -9.27
N ALA A 120 20.90 7.18 -9.83
CA ALA A 120 22.17 6.97 -10.52
C ALA A 120 23.27 6.47 -9.54
N ALA A 121 23.38 7.08 -8.36
CA ALA A 121 24.35 6.68 -7.34
C ALA A 121 24.11 5.24 -6.85
N TYR A 122 22.87 4.84 -6.59
CA TYR A 122 22.53 3.47 -6.19
C TYR A 122 22.81 2.46 -7.30
N ARG A 123 22.58 2.79 -8.57
CA ARG A 123 22.94 1.88 -9.69
C ARG A 123 24.45 1.62 -9.72
N ILE A 124 25.25 2.68 -9.61
CA ILE A 124 26.72 2.57 -9.56
C ILE A 124 27.17 1.76 -8.33
N ALA A 125 26.51 1.96 -7.18
CA ALA A 125 26.81 1.22 -5.97
C ALA A 125 26.49 -0.28 -6.11
N ILE A 126 25.34 -0.64 -6.69
CA ILE A 126 24.93 -2.03 -6.92
C ILE A 126 25.89 -2.78 -7.84
N ASP A 127 26.42 -2.11 -8.87
CA ASP A 127 27.33 -2.73 -9.84
C ASP A 127 28.74 -2.96 -9.25
N LYS A 128 29.16 -2.10 -8.31
CA LYS A 128 30.48 -2.19 -7.66
C LYS A 128 30.48 -3.04 -6.39
N THR A 129 29.31 -3.30 -5.82
CA THR A 129 29.16 -4.09 -4.59
C THR A 129 29.26 -5.57 -4.90
N GLY A 130 30.23 -6.27 -4.32
CA GLY A 130 30.35 -7.74 -4.44
C GLY A 130 29.28 -8.52 -3.65
N PRO A 131 29.10 -8.27 -2.34
CA PRO A 131 28.19 -9.07 -1.51
C PRO A 131 26.71 -8.97 -1.92
N LEU A 132 26.06 -10.13 -2.13
CA LEU A 132 24.65 -10.20 -2.55
C LEU A 132 23.69 -9.51 -1.57
N GLY A 133 23.93 -9.64 -0.26
CA GLY A 133 23.08 -9.05 0.78
C GLY A 133 22.98 -7.53 0.65
N HIS A 134 24.12 -6.85 0.52
CA HIS A 134 24.16 -5.39 0.32
C HIS A 134 23.52 -4.97 -1.01
N ARG A 135 23.69 -5.74 -2.10
CA ARG A 135 23.02 -5.48 -3.38
C ARG A 135 21.49 -5.53 -3.25
N ILE A 136 20.97 -6.49 -2.48
CA ILE A 136 19.53 -6.59 -2.20
C ILE A 136 19.07 -5.37 -1.41
N ASP A 137 19.77 -4.99 -0.33
CA ASP A 137 19.38 -3.85 0.51
C ASP A 137 19.39 -2.52 -0.26
N MET A 138 20.38 -2.32 -1.14
CA MET A 138 20.44 -1.17 -2.05
C MET A 138 19.29 -1.19 -3.07
N THR A 139 18.91 -2.36 -3.58
CA THR A 139 17.78 -2.49 -4.49
C THR A 139 16.45 -2.20 -3.78
N LEU A 140 16.29 -2.63 -2.52
CA LEU A 140 15.13 -2.27 -1.69
C LEU A 140 15.12 -0.76 -1.35
N ALA A 141 16.28 -0.11 -1.22
CA ALA A 141 16.38 1.35 -1.10
C ALA A 141 15.83 2.09 -2.34
N LEU A 142 16.11 1.57 -3.55
CA LEU A 142 15.52 2.12 -4.78
C LEU A 142 13.98 2.01 -4.79
N VAL A 143 13.42 0.91 -4.26
CA VAL A 143 11.97 0.77 -4.12
C VAL A 143 11.40 1.83 -3.16
N ARG A 144 12.07 2.11 -2.04
CA ARG A 144 11.67 3.17 -1.10
C ARG A 144 11.66 4.55 -1.74
N ILE A 145 12.67 4.89 -2.54
CA ILE A 145 12.71 6.14 -3.31
C ILE A 145 11.54 6.19 -4.31
N GLY A 146 11.25 5.08 -4.98
CA GLY A 146 10.09 4.95 -5.85
C GLY A 146 8.77 5.22 -5.13
N PHE A 147 8.59 4.65 -3.93
CA PHE A 147 7.42 4.89 -3.08
C PHE A 147 7.28 6.35 -2.64
N PHE A 148 8.38 6.99 -2.27
CA PHE A 148 8.39 8.38 -1.83
C PHE A 148 7.93 9.36 -2.93
N HIS A 149 8.36 9.14 -4.18
CA HIS A 149 7.99 9.99 -5.32
C HIS A 149 6.76 9.50 -6.09
N GLY A 150 6.22 8.31 -5.79
CA GLY A 150 5.08 7.72 -6.50
C GLY A 150 5.42 7.21 -7.91
N ASP A 151 6.66 6.83 -8.17
CA ASP A 151 7.10 6.36 -9.50
C ASP A 151 6.87 4.85 -9.65
N HIS A 152 5.77 4.48 -10.31
CA HIS A 152 5.40 3.08 -10.50
C HIS A 152 6.40 2.28 -11.36
N GLU A 153 7.03 2.90 -12.37
CA GLU A 153 7.96 2.20 -13.26
C GLU A 153 9.24 1.82 -12.51
N LEU A 154 9.76 2.76 -11.71
CA LEU A 154 10.94 2.52 -10.88
C LEU A 154 10.68 1.40 -9.86
N ILE A 155 9.48 1.37 -9.27
CA ILE A 155 9.11 0.34 -8.29
C ILE A 155 9.04 -1.04 -8.95
N THR A 156 8.31 -1.20 -10.06
CA THR A 156 8.17 -2.50 -10.73
C THR A 156 9.53 -3.06 -11.13
N ARG A 157 10.37 -2.23 -11.77
CA ARG A 157 11.70 -2.65 -12.22
C ARG A 157 12.62 -3.02 -11.06
N SER A 158 12.54 -2.30 -9.94
CA SER A 158 13.36 -2.58 -8.76
C SER A 158 12.89 -3.82 -8.03
N ILE A 159 11.58 -4.09 -7.95
CA ILE A 159 11.02 -5.31 -7.37
C ILE A 159 11.42 -6.55 -8.19
N GLU A 160 11.34 -6.49 -9.52
CA GLU A 160 11.77 -7.59 -10.39
C GLU A 160 13.25 -7.91 -10.21
N LYS A 161 14.11 -6.87 -10.14
CA LYS A 161 15.54 -7.04 -9.85
C LYS A 161 15.78 -7.62 -8.46
N ALA A 162 15.08 -7.14 -7.44
CA ALA A 162 15.21 -7.65 -6.08
C ALA A 162 14.79 -9.13 -5.99
N ARG A 163 13.74 -9.52 -6.72
CA ARG A 163 13.29 -10.91 -6.84
C ARG A 163 14.38 -11.79 -7.46
N ALA A 164 14.97 -11.39 -8.57
CA ALA A 164 16.06 -12.13 -9.20
C ALA A 164 17.26 -12.32 -8.26
N LEU A 165 17.68 -11.25 -7.55
CA LEU A 165 18.78 -11.33 -6.58
C LEU A 165 18.47 -12.23 -5.37
N ILE A 166 17.21 -12.29 -4.94
CA ILE A 166 16.79 -13.16 -3.83
C ILE A 166 16.74 -14.63 -4.26
N GLU A 167 16.41 -14.92 -5.52
CA GLU A 167 16.47 -16.27 -6.10
C GLU A 167 17.92 -16.76 -6.25
N GLU A 168 18.87 -15.88 -6.54
CA GLU A 168 20.31 -16.20 -6.63
C GLU A 168 20.92 -16.59 -5.28
N GLY A 169 20.43 -16.04 -4.15
CA GLY A 169 20.99 -16.36 -2.84
C GLY A 169 20.62 -15.39 -1.71
N GLY A 170 19.37 -14.95 -1.64
CA GLY A 170 18.91 -14.03 -0.60
C GLY A 170 18.70 -14.71 0.75
N ASP A 171 19.17 -14.04 1.82
CA ASP A 171 18.84 -14.39 3.20
C ASP A 171 17.32 -14.38 3.43
N TRP A 172 16.85 -15.22 4.35
CA TRP A 172 15.45 -15.37 4.66
C TRP A 172 14.81 -14.07 5.15
N ASP A 173 15.54 -13.24 5.92
CA ASP A 173 15.07 -11.93 6.38
C ASP A 173 14.76 -10.99 5.20
N ARG A 174 15.69 -10.87 4.25
CA ARG A 174 15.54 -10.03 3.05
C ARG A 174 14.43 -10.53 2.14
N ARG A 175 14.21 -11.85 2.09
CA ARG A 175 13.06 -12.45 1.40
C ARG A 175 11.75 -12.01 2.05
N ASN A 176 11.69 -12.00 3.39
CA ASN A 176 10.51 -11.51 4.08
C ASN A 176 10.28 -10.02 3.82
N ARG A 177 11.35 -9.22 3.80
CA ARG A 177 11.24 -7.81 3.43
C ARG A 177 10.65 -7.60 2.04
N LEU A 178 11.17 -8.32 1.04
CA LEU A 178 10.62 -8.25 -0.32
C LEU A 178 9.12 -8.52 -0.36
N LYS A 179 8.61 -9.50 0.42
CA LYS A 179 7.16 -9.77 0.49
C LYS A 179 6.37 -8.55 0.97
N VAL A 180 6.87 -7.82 1.97
CA VAL A 180 6.23 -6.59 2.47
C VAL A 180 6.26 -5.48 1.42
N TYR A 181 7.41 -5.24 0.79
CA TYR A 181 7.54 -4.24 -0.30
C TYR A 181 6.60 -4.55 -1.47
N GLU A 182 6.56 -5.80 -1.90
CA GLU A 182 5.72 -6.24 -2.99
C GLU A 182 4.23 -6.20 -2.61
N GLY A 183 3.88 -6.63 -1.40
CA GLY A 183 2.52 -6.56 -0.88
C GLY A 183 2.00 -5.12 -0.83
N LEU A 184 2.82 -4.18 -0.37
CA LEU A 184 2.48 -2.75 -0.36
C LEU A 184 2.29 -2.18 -1.77
N TYR A 185 3.18 -2.53 -2.70
CA TYR A 185 3.03 -2.10 -4.09
C TYR A 185 1.77 -2.68 -4.74
N ARG A 186 1.45 -3.95 -4.49
CA ARG A 186 0.22 -4.58 -5.00
C ARG A 186 -1.04 -3.93 -4.44
N ILE A 187 -1.04 -3.50 -3.17
CA ILE A 187 -2.12 -2.66 -2.61
C ILE A 187 -2.27 -1.36 -3.41
N SER A 188 -1.16 -0.67 -3.71
CA SER A 188 -1.16 0.57 -4.50
C SER A 188 -1.73 0.39 -5.91
N VAL A 189 -1.56 -0.79 -6.52
CA VAL A 189 -2.07 -1.13 -7.87
C VAL A 189 -3.47 -1.80 -7.83
N ARG A 190 -4.10 -1.94 -6.65
CA ARG A 190 -5.40 -2.60 -6.42
C ARG A 190 -5.40 -4.13 -6.56
N ASP A 191 -4.24 -4.79 -6.60
CA ASP A 191 -4.14 -6.25 -6.53
C ASP A 191 -4.14 -6.74 -5.07
N PHE A 192 -5.31 -6.68 -4.43
CA PHE A 192 -5.45 -7.14 -3.05
C PHE A 192 -5.30 -8.65 -2.90
N ARG A 193 -5.70 -9.43 -3.93
CA ARG A 193 -5.63 -10.89 -3.90
C ARG A 193 -4.19 -11.39 -3.92
N GLY A 194 -3.32 -10.78 -4.71
CA GLY A 194 -1.90 -11.11 -4.67
C GLY A 194 -1.19 -10.58 -3.44
N ALA A 195 -1.67 -9.47 -2.86
CA ALA A 195 -1.06 -8.88 -1.66
C ALA A 195 -1.31 -9.71 -0.39
N VAL A 196 -2.52 -10.26 -0.21
CA VAL A 196 -2.91 -10.90 1.07
C VAL A 196 -2.00 -12.08 1.44
N ASP A 197 -1.65 -12.94 0.48
CA ASP A 197 -0.85 -14.13 0.76
C ASP A 197 0.59 -13.73 1.16
N LEU A 198 1.16 -12.72 0.49
CA LEU A 198 2.48 -12.20 0.81
C LEU A 198 2.53 -11.52 2.19
N LEU A 199 1.48 -10.78 2.54
CA LEU A 199 1.40 -10.04 3.80
C LEU A 199 1.14 -10.95 5.00
N ILE A 200 0.29 -11.97 4.86
CA ILE A 200 0.04 -12.95 5.93
C ILE A 200 1.30 -13.77 6.21
N ASP A 201 2.01 -14.20 5.17
CA ASP A 201 3.28 -14.93 5.33
C ASP A 201 4.33 -14.10 6.08
N ALA A 202 4.31 -12.77 5.91
CA ALA A 202 5.29 -11.87 6.49
C ALA A 202 4.94 -11.38 7.92
N LEU A 203 3.76 -11.73 8.42
CA LEU A 203 3.23 -11.28 9.71
C LEU A 203 4.08 -11.74 10.90
N ALA A 204 4.34 -13.04 10.98
CA ALA A 204 5.05 -13.65 12.10
C ALA A 204 6.50 -13.16 12.28
N THR A 205 7.07 -12.60 11.21
CA THR A 205 8.51 -12.41 11.07
C THR A 205 8.85 -11.03 10.54
N PHE A 206 8.00 -10.06 10.88
CA PHE A 206 8.09 -8.70 10.39
C PHE A 206 9.38 -8.01 10.87
N THR A 207 10.21 -7.59 9.92
CA THR A 207 11.48 -6.87 10.16
C THR A 207 11.62 -5.60 9.32
N CYS A 208 10.53 -5.13 8.71
CA CYS A 208 10.47 -3.97 7.80
C CYS A 208 10.13 -2.66 8.52
N THR A 209 10.91 -2.28 9.53
CA THR A 209 10.66 -1.04 10.28
C THR A 209 10.93 0.22 9.45
N GLU A 210 11.64 0.09 8.33
CA GLU A 210 12.00 1.21 7.45
C GLU A 210 10.84 1.68 6.55
N VAL A 211 9.83 0.85 6.32
CA VAL A 211 8.67 1.18 5.47
C VAL A 211 7.50 1.69 6.32
N MET A 212 7.18 0.94 7.38
CA MET A 212 6.05 1.24 8.25
C MET A 212 6.25 0.60 9.64
N PRO A 213 5.66 1.17 10.69
CA PRO A 213 5.63 0.51 11.99
C PRO A 213 4.74 -0.74 11.94
N TYR A 214 5.05 -1.73 12.78
CA TYR A 214 4.35 -3.02 12.81
C TYR A 214 2.83 -2.87 12.99
N ARG A 215 2.41 -1.90 13.80
CA ARG A 215 0.99 -1.56 13.99
C ARG A 215 0.27 -1.25 12.67
N GLU A 216 0.89 -0.47 11.80
CA GLU A 216 0.29 -0.13 10.49
C GLU A 216 0.38 -1.28 9.50
N PHE A 217 1.40 -2.12 9.61
CA PHE A 217 1.50 -3.36 8.85
C PHE A 217 0.32 -4.30 9.14
N VAL A 218 0.04 -4.55 10.44
CA VAL A 218 -1.10 -5.38 10.87
C VAL A 218 -2.41 -4.80 10.34
N ARG A 219 -2.59 -3.47 10.35
CA ARG A 219 -3.76 -2.83 9.76
C ARG A 219 -3.93 -3.19 8.28
N TYR A 220 -2.88 -3.08 7.46
CA TYR A 220 -2.98 -3.46 6.04
C TYR A 220 -3.29 -4.94 5.85
N VAL A 221 -2.71 -5.81 6.67
CA VAL A 221 -3.00 -7.26 6.61
C VAL A 221 -4.48 -7.52 6.88
N VAL A 222 -5.05 -6.94 7.95
CA VAL A 222 -6.47 -7.12 8.29
C VAL A 222 -7.38 -6.58 7.19
N LEU A 223 -7.09 -5.38 6.67
CA LEU A 223 -7.91 -4.75 5.62
C LEU A 223 -7.88 -5.51 4.30
N THR A 224 -6.69 -5.96 3.87
CA THR A 224 -6.54 -6.75 2.63
C THR A 224 -7.13 -8.14 2.77
N ALA A 225 -6.98 -8.77 3.95
CA ALA A 225 -7.57 -10.07 4.25
C ALA A 225 -9.10 -10.03 4.27
N ALA A 226 -9.70 -8.98 4.84
CA ALA A 226 -11.16 -8.85 4.90
C ALA A 226 -11.82 -8.80 3.52
N LEU A 227 -11.10 -8.26 2.52
CA LEU A 227 -11.60 -8.15 1.15
C LEU A 227 -11.46 -9.44 0.34
N THR A 228 -10.45 -10.26 0.66
CA THR A 228 -9.99 -11.35 -0.23
C THR A 228 -10.28 -12.74 0.31
N LEU A 229 -10.14 -12.94 1.63
CA LEU A 229 -10.33 -14.23 2.26
C LEU A 229 -11.82 -14.52 2.48
N LYS A 230 -12.16 -15.81 2.42
CA LYS A 230 -13.48 -16.28 2.84
C LYS A 230 -13.57 -16.28 4.36
N ARG A 231 -14.79 -16.21 4.90
CA ARG A 231 -15.06 -16.14 6.34
C ARG A 231 -14.34 -17.21 7.19
N PRO A 232 -14.26 -18.50 6.79
CA PRO A 232 -13.52 -19.50 7.58
C PRO A 232 -12.01 -19.20 7.64
N ASP A 233 -11.42 -18.86 6.49
CA ASP A 233 -9.98 -18.56 6.38
C ASP A 233 -9.62 -17.24 7.07
N PHE A 234 -10.52 -16.25 7.01
CA PHE A 234 -10.36 -15.00 7.74
C PHE A 234 -10.37 -15.24 9.25
N LYS A 235 -11.24 -16.13 9.75
CA LYS A 235 -11.26 -16.45 11.18
C LYS A 235 -9.95 -17.07 11.63
N SER A 236 -9.50 -18.13 10.95
CA SER A 236 -8.29 -18.86 11.34
C SER A 236 -7.00 -18.05 11.19
N LYS A 237 -6.88 -17.27 10.09
CA LYS A 237 -5.66 -16.52 9.77
C LYS A 237 -5.60 -15.12 10.39
N ILE A 238 -6.74 -14.52 10.74
CA ILE A 238 -6.79 -13.14 11.23
C ILE A 238 -7.36 -13.05 12.65
N VAL A 239 -8.57 -13.56 12.87
CA VAL A 239 -9.27 -13.39 14.17
C VAL A 239 -8.64 -14.22 15.27
N ASP A 240 -8.24 -15.45 14.96
CA ASP A 240 -7.64 -16.38 15.92
C ASP A 240 -6.10 -16.30 15.94
N ALA A 241 -5.50 -15.41 15.14
CA ALA A 241 -4.05 -15.27 15.03
C ALA A 241 -3.46 -14.49 16.23
N PRO A 242 -2.52 -15.08 17.00
CA PRO A 242 -2.00 -14.47 18.22
C PRO A 242 -1.27 -13.15 17.96
N GLU A 243 -0.48 -13.09 16.88
CA GLU A 243 0.29 -11.92 16.45
C GLU A 243 -0.57 -10.68 16.20
N ILE A 244 -1.80 -10.91 15.72
CA ILE A 244 -2.76 -9.84 15.44
C ILE A 244 -3.48 -9.45 16.73
N LEU A 245 -3.88 -10.44 17.54
CA LEU A 245 -4.58 -10.20 18.81
C LEU A 245 -3.75 -9.32 19.76
N GLU A 246 -2.44 -9.54 19.84
CA GLU A 246 -1.54 -8.72 20.66
C GLU A 246 -1.59 -7.23 20.25
N VAL A 247 -1.56 -6.94 18.95
CA VAL A 247 -1.55 -5.56 18.43
C VAL A 247 -2.94 -4.94 18.38
N LEU A 248 -4.00 -5.74 18.21
CA LEU A 248 -5.37 -5.26 18.11
C LEU A 248 -5.84 -4.52 19.38
N HIS A 249 -5.27 -4.84 20.54
CA HIS A 249 -5.54 -4.11 21.78
C HIS A 249 -5.16 -2.62 21.71
N GLU A 250 -4.14 -2.27 20.92
CA GLU A 250 -3.74 -0.86 20.70
C GLU A 250 -4.64 -0.14 19.69
N MET A 251 -5.48 -0.89 18.96
CA MET A 251 -6.29 -0.40 17.84
C MET A 251 -7.73 -0.92 17.90
N PRO A 252 -8.57 -0.34 18.79
CA PRO A 252 -9.93 -0.81 19.01
C PRO A 252 -10.80 -0.73 17.75
N GLU A 253 -10.56 0.24 16.86
CA GLU A 253 -11.33 0.43 15.62
C GLU A 253 -11.18 -0.74 14.64
N ILE A 254 -9.96 -1.28 14.49
CA ILE A 254 -9.70 -2.41 13.60
C ILE A 254 -10.11 -3.72 14.26
N GLN A 255 -9.99 -3.82 15.57
CA GLN A 255 -10.51 -4.95 16.33
C GLN A 255 -12.05 -5.04 16.21
N GLU A 256 -12.73 -3.91 16.34
CA GLU A 256 -14.18 -3.83 16.13
C GLU A 256 -14.52 -4.20 14.70
N PHE A 257 -13.78 -3.70 13.70
CA PHE A 257 -13.98 -4.07 12.29
C PHE A 257 -13.85 -5.56 12.01
N ALA A 258 -12.77 -6.21 12.48
CA ALA A 258 -12.55 -7.65 12.28
C ALA A 258 -13.64 -8.49 12.95
N ASN A 259 -14.04 -8.12 14.17
CA ASN A 259 -15.11 -8.79 14.90
C ASN A 259 -16.49 -8.53 14.29
N ALA A 260 -16.75 -7.31 13.83
CA ALA A 260 -17.98 -6.90 13.16
C ALA A 260 -18.19 -7.63 11.84
N PHE A 261 -17.11 -7.84 11.07
CA PHE A 261 -17.13 -8.66 9.86
C PHE A 261 -17.53 -10.11 10.16
N TYR A 262 -16.97 -10.70 11.22
CA TYR A 262 -17.31 -12.05 11.63
C TYR A 262 -18.74 -12.17 12.20
N LYS A 263 -19.20 -11.17 12.97
CA LYS A 263 -20.52 -11.11 13.62
C LYS A 263 -21.63 -10.52 12.75
N CYS A 264 -21.33 -10.10 11.52
CA CYS A 264 -22.26 -9.50 10.54
C CYS A 264 -22.81 -8.09 10.87
N HIS A 265 -22.20 -7.35 11.81
CA HIS A 265 -22.61 -5.97 12.16
C HIS A 265 -21.67 -4.92 11.54
N PHE A 266 -21.57 -4.92 10.20
CA PHE A 266 -20.39 -4.37 9.52
C PHE A 266 -20.42 -2.87 9.19
N PHE A 267 -21.60 -2.27 8.92
CA PHE A 267 -21.64 -0.93 8.34
C PHE A 267 -21.12 0.17 9.27
N GLN A 268 -21.36 0.06 10.58
CA GLN A 268 -20.86 1.02 11.56
C GLN A 268 -19.32 1.00 11.59
N ALA A 269 -18.71 -0.17 11.75
CA ALA A 269 -17.25 -0.31 11.74
C ALA A 269 -16.62 0.07 10.39
N LEU A 270 -17.30 -0.18 9.26
CA LEU A 270 -16.83 0.23 7.94
C LEU A 270 -16.66 1.75 7.82
N THR A 271 -17.53 2.54 8.44
CA THR A 271 -17.43 4.02 8.35
C THR A 271 -16.16 4.53 9.00
N HIS A 272 -15.75 3.98 10.14
CA HIS A 272 -14.50 4.32 10.80
C HIS A 272 -13.31 3.98 9.89
N VAL A 273 -13.26 2.74 9.37
CA VAL A 273 -12.21 2.30 8.45
C VAL A 273 -12.16 3.16 7.18
N GLU A 274 -13.31 3.52 6.60
CA GLU A 274 -13.38 4.39 5.43
C GLU A 274 -12.73 5.75 5.69
N GLN A 275 -12.95 6.36 6.86
CA GLN A 275 -12.30 7.61 7.21
C GLN A 275 -10.79 7.43 7.29
N HIS A 276 -10.29 6.37 7.90
CA HIS A 276 -8.85 6.11 7.95
C HIS A 276 -8.24 5.90 6.56
N MET A 277 -8.89 5.10 5.71
CA MET A 277 -8.43 4.83 4.33
C MET A 277 -8.36 6.09 3.48
N LYS A 278 -9.28 7.06 3.68
CA LYS A 278 -9.23 8.33 2.95
C LYS A 278 -7.95 9.09 3.25
N HIS A 279 -7.42 9.03 4.45
CA HIS A 279 -6.23 9.80 4.83
C HIS A 279 -4.93 9.11 4.42
N ASP A 280 -4.96 7.84 4.02
CA ASP A 280 -3.77 7.02 3.74
C ASP A 280 -3.35 7.12 2.26
N VAL A 281 -2.05 7.35 1.99
CA VAL A 281 -1.50 7.49 0.64
C VAL A 281 -1.84 6.29 -0.25
N TRP A 282 -1.73 5.09 0.29
CA TRP A 282 -1.81 3.86 -0.51
C TRP A 282 -3.26 3.44 -0.81
N LEU A 283 -4.17 3.71 0.13
CA LEU A 283 -5.55 3.25 0.08
C LEU A 283 -6.52 4.31 -0.40
N ALA A 284 -6.21 5.60 -0.29
CA ALA A 284 -7.12 6.68 -0.67
C ALA A 284 -7.51 6.69 -2.15
N PRO A 285 -6.65 6.37 -3.14
CA PRO A 285 -7.13 6.25 -4.53
C PRO A 285 -8.17 5.13 -4.72
N HIS A 286 -8.19 4.15 -3.80
CA HIS A 286 -8.98 2.93 -3.91
C HIS A 286 -10.08 2.78 -2.84
N TYR A 287 -10.28 3.77 -1.95
CA TYR A 287 -11.25 3.65 -0.85
C TYR A 287 -12.67 3.36 -1.37
N ALA A 288 -13.08 4.01 -2.47
CA ALA A 288 -14.41 3.84 -3.04
C ALA A 288 -14.62 2.42 -3.61
N TYR A 289 -13.56 1.85 -4.18
CA TYR A 289 -13.56 0.46 -4.62
C TYR A 289 -13.68 -0.48 -3.41
N TYR A 290 -12.86 -0.26 -2.38
CA TYR A 290 -12.85 -1.08 -1.18
C TYR A 290 -14.23 -1.11 -0.50
N VAL A 291 -14.81 0.05 -0.23
CA VAL A 291 -16.13 0.18 0.41
C VAL A 291 -17.20 -0.56 -0.40
N ARG A 292 -17.21 -0.39 -1.73
CA ARG A 292 -18.18 -1.05 -2.60
C ARG A 292 -18.04 -2.58 -2.55
N GLU A 293 -16.82 -3.10 -2.64
CA GLU A 293 -16.59 -4.55 -2.61
C GLU A 293 -16.90 -5.16 -1.24
N MET A 294 -16.56 -4.48 -0.15
CA MET A 294 -16.91 -4.93 1.19
C MET A 294 -18.43 -5.00 1.41
N ARG A 295 -19.20 -4.03 0.88
CA ARG A 295 -20.67 -4.09 0.91
C ARG A 295 -21.20 -5.33 0.20
N ILE A 296 -20.66 -5.67 -0.97
CA ILE A 296 -21.06 -6.87 -1.71
C ILE A 296 -20.79 -8.13 -0.90
N ILE A 297 -19.61 -8.24 -0.27
CA ILE A 297 -19.24 -9.40 0.55
C ILE A 297 -20.21 -9.58 1.71
N VAL A 298 -20.51 -8.49 2.42
CA VAL A 298 -21.37 -8.50 3.61
C VAL A 298 -22.83 -8.82 3.24
N TYR A 299 -23.36 -8.22 2.18
CA TYR A 299 -24.69 -8.57 1.68
C TYR A 299 -24.76 -10.02 1.21
N THR A 300 -23.75 -10.49 0.48
CA THR A 300 -23.68 -11.88 0.02
C THR A 300 -23.65 -12.83 1.22
N GLN A 301 -22.88 -12.52 2.26
CA GLN A 301 -22.79 -13.32 3.48
C GLN A 301 -24.13 -13.44 4.20
N LEU A 302 -24.87 -12.33 4.34
CA LEU A 302 -26.20 -12.36 4.95
C LEU A 302 -27.19 -13.15 4.08
N LEU A 303 -27.24 -12.85 2.79
CA LEU A 303 -28.18 -13.46 1.85
C LEU A 303 -27.89 -14.95 1.57
N GLN A 304 -26.66 -15.43 1.76
CA GLN A 304 -26.37 -16.87 1.65
C GLN A 304 -27.13 -17.72 2.68
N SER A 305 -27.40 -17.17 3.86
CA SER A 305 -28.04 -17.88 4.97
C SER A 305 -29.57 -17.94 4.85
N TYR A 306 -30.18 -17.06 4.06
CA TYR A 306 -31.63 -16.89 3.97
C TYR A 306 -32.13 -17.01 2.52
N ARG A 307 -33.29 -17.67 2.35
CA ARG A 307 -33.98 -17.71 1.05
C ARG A 307 -34.74 -16.41 0.76
N SER A 308 -35.39 -15.88 1.79
CA SER A 308 -36.15 -14.62 1.73
C SER A 308 -35.91 -13.87 3.04
N LEU A 309 -35.73 -12.55 2.97
CA LEU A 309 -35.45 -11.69 4.12
C LEU A 309 -36.20 -10.36 4.01
N ALA A 310 -36.82 -9.91 5.10
CA ALA A 310 -37.46 -8.59 5.13
C ALA A 310 -36.40 -7.46 5.16
N ILE A 311 -36.60 -6.41 4.36
CA ILE A 311 -35.68 -5.26 4.28
C ILE A 311 -35.54 -4.57 5.63
N SER A 312 -36.63 -4.48 6.41
CA SER A 312 -36.63 -3.91 7.76
C SER A 312 -35.70 -4.66 8.72
N SER A 313 -35.74 -5.99 8.71
CA SER A 313 -34.86 -6.82 9.54
C SER A 313 -33.40 -6.67 9.10
N MET A 314 -33.15 -6.60 7.80
CA MET A 314 -31.80 -6.38 7.24
C MET A 314 -31.23 -5.02 7.65
N ALA A 315 -32.04 -3.96 7.53
CA ALA A 315 -31.71 -2.61 7.95
C ALA A 315 -31.39 -2.53 9.45
N ALA A 316 -32.19 -3.19 10.28
CA ALA A 316 -31.97 -3.27 11.73
C ALA A 316 -30.66 -4.00 12.10
N SER A 317 -30.35 -5.13 11.46
CA SER A 317 -29.09 -5.85 11.71
C SER A 317 -27.85 -5.03 11.33
N PHE A 318 -27.96 -4.21 10.30
CA PHE A 318 -26.87 -3.36 9.82
C PHE A 318 -26.82 -1.97 10.48
N GLY A 319 -27.86 -1.58 11.22
CA GLY A 319 -27.95 -0.27 11.86
C GLY A 319 -28.09 0.90 10.87
N VAL A 320 -28.73 0.67 9.73
CA VAL A 320 -28.95 1.66 8.66
C VAL A 320 -30.44 1.81 8.35
N SER A 321 -30.80 2.81 7.55
CA SER A 321 -32.19 3.04 7.16
C SER A 321 -32.65 2.14 6.01
N GLU A 322 -33.94 1.80 5.97
CA GLU A 322 -34.53 0.99 4.89
C GLU A 322 -34.35 1.61 3.49
N PRO A 323 -34.55 2.92 3.28
CA PRO A 323 -34.35 3.53 1.97
C PRO A 323 -32.90 3.45 1.49
N PHE A 324 -31.93 3.44 2.41
CA PHE A 324 -30.52 3.28 2.07
C PHE A 324 -30.23 1.86 1.55
N ILE A 325 -30.74 0.83 2.24
CA ILE A 325 -30.59 -0.57 1.82
C ILE A 325 -31.27 -0.81 0.46
N ASP A 326 -32.48 -0.31 0.26
CA ASP A 326 -33.21 -0.44 -1.01
C ASP A 326 -32.40 0.15 -2.18
N ALA A 327 -31.90 1.38 -2.03
CA ALA A 327 -31.12 2.05 -3.08
C ALA A 327 -29.77 1.37 -3.36
N ASP A 328 -29.08 0.89 -2.32
CA ASP A 328 -27.76 0.26 -2.44
C ASP A 328 -27.88 -1.16 -3.05
N LEU A 329 -28.84 -1.97 -2.59
CA LEU A 329 -29.13 -3.28 -3.17
C LEU A 329 -29.60 -3.18 -4.61
N ALA A 330 -30.50 -2.24 -4.94
CA ALA A 330 -30.96 -2.04 -6.31
C ALA A 330 -29.78 -1.79 -7.28
N ARG A 331 -28.82 -0.96 -6.88
CA ARG A 331 -27.61 -0.70 -7.69
C ARG A 331 -26.75 -1.95 -7.87
N LEU A 332 -26.55 -2.74 -6.80
CA LEU A 332 -25.71 -3.94 -6.84
C LEU A 332 -26.35 -5.10 -7.62
N ILE A 333 -27.67 -5.25 -7.53
CA ILE A 333 -28.46 -6.23 -8.29
C ILE A 333 -28.49 -5.83 -9.77
N ALA A 334 -28.72 -4.56 -10.09
CA ALA A 334 -28.68 -4.07 -11.47
C ALA A 334 -27.30 -4.26 -12.11
N ALA A 335 -26.23 -4.14 -11.33
CA ALA A 335 -24.86 -4.44 -11.77
C ALA A 335 -24.56 -5.95 -11.90
N GLY A 336 -25.50 -6.83 -11.54
CA GLY A 336 -25.32 -8.29 -11.57
C GLY A 336 -24.28 -8.81 -10.58
N ARG A 337 -23.94 -8.02 -9.55
CA ARG A 337 -22.94 -8.39 -8.53
C ARG A 337 -23.56 -9.15 -7.36
N LEU A 338 -24.88 -9.06 -7.21
CA LEU A 338 -25.65 -9.74 -6.17
C LEU A 338 -26.81 -10.53 -6.80
N ASN A 339 -26.93 -11.81 -6.45
CA ASN A 339 -27.98 -12.68 -6.98
C ASN A 339 -29.22 -12.66 -6.07
N ALA A 340 -29.92 -11.53 -6.10
CA ALA A 340 -31.15 -11.34 -5.34
C ALA A 340 -32.15 -10.52 -6.15
N VAL A 341 -33.43 -10.64 -5.80
CA VAL A 341 -34.54 -9.86 -6.36
C VAL A 341 -35.24 -9.15 -5.22
N ILE A 342 -35.55 -7.88 -5.41
CA ILE A 342 -36.26 -7.07 -4.42
C ILE A 342 -37.74 -7.03 -4.79
N ASP A 343 -38.60 -7.51 -3.89
CA ASP A 343 -40.03 -7.24 -3.92
C ASP A 343 -40.32 -6.05 -3.00
N ARG A 344 -40.54 -4.89 -3.62
CA ARG A 344 -40.82 -3.64 -2.90
C ARG A 344 -42.22 -3.58 -2.30
N VAL A 345 -43.19 -4.32 -2.84
CA VAL A 345 -44.57 -4.33 -2.33
C VAL A 345 -44.65 -5.18 -1.07
N ALA A 346 -44.01 -6.34 -1.08
CA ALA A 346 -43.91 -7.20 0.10
C ALA A 346 -42.83 -6.72 1.10
N GLY A 347 -41.87 -5.92 0.66
CA GLY A 347 -40.73 -5.46 1.47
C GLY A 347 -39.71 -6.58 1.74
N ILE A 348 -39.59 -7.53 0.81
CA ILE A 348 -38.79 -8.75 0.95
C ILE A 348 -37.72 -8.79 -0.13
N VAL A 349 -36.51 -9.25 0.25
CA VAL A 349 -35.43 -9.61 -0.66
C VAL A 349 -35.42 -11.12 -0.80
N GLU A 350 -35.62 -11.62 -2.02
CA GLU A 350 -35.53 -13.04 -2.35
C GLU A 350 -34.18 -13.35 -2.98
N THR A 351 -33.53 -14.43 -2.54
CA THR A 351 -32.23 -14.84 -3.06
C THR A 351 -32.42 -15.85 -4.17
N ASN A 352 -31.81 -15.56 -5.33
CA ASN A 352 -31.77 -16.50 -6.44
C ASN A 352 -30.40 -17.20 -6.40
N ARG A 353 -30.39 -18.52 -6.22
CA ARG A 353 -29.14 -19.29 -6.23
C ARG A 353 -28.82 -19.65 -7.69
N PRO A 354 -27.83 -18.99 -8.32
CA PRO A 354 -27.47 -19.36 -9.69
C PRO A 354 -26.90 -20.78 -9.71
N ASP A 355 -27.33 -21.56 -10.71
CA ASP A 355 -26.74 -22.86 -11.00
C ASP A 355 -25.24 -22.68 -11.34
N ALA A 356 -24.37 -23.45 -10.69
CA ALA A 356 -22.93 -23.41 -10.89
C ALA A 356 -22.55 -23.63 -12.37
N LYS A 357 -23.31 -24.45 -13.10
CA LYS A 357 -23.09 -24.68 -14.54
C LYS A 357 -23.38 -23.42 -15.36
N ASN A 358 -24.45 -22.70 -15.05
CA ASN A 358 -24.79 -21.47 -15.75
C ASN A 358 -23.76 -20.36 -15.49
N ALA A 359 -23.27 -20.26 -14.25
CA ALA A 359 -22.20 -19.32 -13.90
C ALA A 359 -20.90 -19.63 -14.67
N GLN A 360 -20.50 -20.91 -14.74
CA GLN A 360 -19.33 -21.34 -15.52
C GLN A 360 -19.50 -21.07 -17.02
N TYR A 361 -20.68 -21.37 -17.57
CA TYR A 361 -21.00 -21.11 -18.98
C TYR A 361 -20.89 -19.61 -19.32
N GLN A 362 -21.48 -18.74 -18.52
CA GLN A 362 -21.39 -17.28 -18.69
C GLN A 362 -19.95 -16.77 -18.56
N ALA A 363 -19.16 -17.33 -17.64
CA ALA A 363 -17.75 -16.98 -17.50
C ALA A 363 -16.93 -17.39 -18.73
N ALA A 364 -17.18 -18.59 -19.27
CA ALA A 364 -16.50 -19.09 -20.46
C ALA A 364 -16.78 -18.23 -21.70
N ILE A 365 -18.03 -17.81 -21.90
CA ILE A 365 -18.39 -16.89 -23.00
C ILE A 365 -17.65 -15.56 -22.85
N LYS A 366 -17.71 -14.94 -21.66
CA LYS A 366 -17.05 -13.64 -21.43
C LYS A 366 -15.54 -13.70 -21.66
N GLN A 367 -14.88 -14.75 -21.17
CA GLN A 367 -13.44 -14.93 -21.41
C GLN A 367 -13.14 -15.24 -22.87
N GLY A 368 -14.00 -16.03 -23.53
CA GLY A 368 -13.94 -16.33 -24.95
C GLY A 368 -14.00 -15.07 -25.81
N ASP A 369 -14.96 -14.19 -25.57
CA ASP A 369 -15.12 -12.93 -26.32
C ASP A 369 -13.92 -11.99 -26.19
N VAL A 370 -13.34 -11.91 -24.99
CA VAL A 370 -12.11 -11.12 -24.75
C VAL A 370 -10.94 -11.69 -25.55
N LEU A 371 -10.78 -13.02 -25.56
CA LEU A 371 -9.73 -13.69 -26.33
C LEU A 371 -9.94 -13.49 -27.84
N LEU A 372 -11.16 -13.68 -28.33
CA LEU A 372 -11.52 -13.52 -29.75
C LEU A 372 -11.25 -12.09 -30.22
N SER A 373 -11.63 -11.09 -29.41
CA SER A 373 -11.36 -9.68 -29.69
C SER A 373 -9.86 -9.36 -29.75
N ARG A 374 -9.04 -10.00 -28.90
CA ARG A 374 -7.57 -9.84 -28.93
C ARG A 374 -6.96 -10.50 -30.16
N LEU A 375 -7.42 -11.71 -30.51
CA LEU A 375 -6.97 -12.42 -31.71
C LEU A 375 -7.30 -11.66 -32.98
N GLN A 376 -8.51 -11.13 -33.12
CA GLN A 376 -8.89 -10.30 -34.27
C GLN A 376 -8.03 -9.04 -34.40
N LYS A 377 -7.66 -8.41 -33.28
CA LYS A 377 -6.73 -7.27 -33.30
C LYS A 377 -5.33 -7.69 -33.74
N LEU A 378 -4.82 -8.80 -33.23
CA LEU A 378 -3.52 -9.35 -33.63
C LEU A 378 -3.48 -9.72 -35.10
N GLU A 379 -4.51 -10.40 -35.61
CA GLU A 379 -4.63 -10.78 -37.01
C GLU A 379 -4.56 -9.56 -37.95
N ARG A 380 -5.28 -8.48 -37.61
CA ARG A 380 -5.22 -7.22 -38.39
C ARG A 380 -3.84 -6.56 -38.39
N VAL A 381 -3.08 -6.69 -37.30
CA VAL A 381 -1.72 -6.13 -37.20
C VAL A 381 -0.72 -6.99 -37.97
N ILE A 382 -0.91 -8.31 -38.03
CA ILE A 382 -0.03 -9.26 -38.74
C ILE A 382 -0.32 -9.27 -40.25
N ALA A 383 -1.56 -8.97 -40.65
CA ALA A 383 -1.98 -8.93 -42.06
C ALA A 383 -1.57 -7.64 -42.81
N ILE A 384 -1.07 -6.63 -42.09
CA ILE A 384 -0.41 -5.43 -42.64
C ILE A 384 1.09 -5.69 -42.64
#